data_AF-J5UC99-F1
#
_entry.id   AF-J5UC99-F1
#
_cell.length_a   1.000
_cell.length_b   1.000
_cell.length_c   1.000
_cell.angle_alpha   90.00
_cell.angle_beta   90.00
_cell.angle_gamma   90.00
#
_symmetry.space_group_name_H-M   'P 1'
#
loop_
_entity.id
_entity.type
_entity.pdbx_description
1 polymer ?
#
loop_
_entity_poly.entity_id
_entity_poly.type
_entity_poly.pdbx_seq_one_letter_code
_entity_poly.pdbx_strand_id
1 'polypeptide(L)' 'MVNLVKKDNIWTREETIVAFYVYCIIPFASSSKTNPIIIDYANMIGRSPSALNMKIGNIGRLDSELKKRILHG' A
#
# COMPACT_ATOMS: atom_id res chain seq x y z
N MET A 1 26.14 15.89 7.46
CA MET A 1 26.13 14.66 6.64
C MET A 1 24.76 14.04 6.76
N VAL A 2 23.92 14.12 5.72
CA VAL A 2 22.66 13.36 5.67
C VAL A 2 23.02 11.92 5.33
N ASN A 3 22.64 10.98 6.20
CA ASN A 3 22.84 9.55 5.98
C ASN A 3 22.08 9.13 4.71
N LEU A 4 22.81 8.91 3.61
CA LEU A 4 22.32 8.30 2.36
C LEU A 4 22.24 6.77 2.50
N VAL A 5 21.79 6.28 3.64
CA VAL A 5 21.47 4.85 3.78
C VAL A 5 20.14 4.65 3.07
N LYS A 6 20.19 4.00 1.91
CA LYS A 6 19.01 3.52 1.18
C LYS A 6 18.18 2.72 2.20
N LYS A 7 17.05 3.26 2.67
CA LYS A 7 16.18 2.57 3.63
C LYS A 7 15.85 1.21 3.01
N ASP A 8 16.36 0.14 3.61
CA ASP A 8 16.07 -1.21 3.12
C ASP A 8 14.55 -1.35 2.96
N ASN A 9 14.11 -2.03 1.91
CA ASN A 9 12.69 -2.17 1.61
C ASN A 9 11.98 -3.15 2.59
N ILE A 10 12.50 -3.26 3.81
CA ILE A 10 11.97 -4.04 4.92
C ILE A 10 10.76 -3.27 5.45
N TRP A 11 9.59 -3.88 5.36
CA TRP A 11 8.36 -3.37 5.95
C TRP A 11 8.29 -3.85 7.40
N THR A 12 8.16 -2.92 8.34
CA THR A 12 7.85 -3.26 9.73
C THR A 12 6.45 -3.84 9.85
N ARG A 13 6.16 -4.46 11.00
CA ARG A 13 4.83 -5.00 11.29
C ARG A 13 3.79 -3.88 11.29
N GLU A 14 4.11 -2.74 11.89
CA GLU A 14 3.25 -1.57 12.03
C GLU A 14 2.96 -0.93 10.66
N GLU A 15 3.99 -0.73 9.82
CA GLU A 15 3.81 -0.25 8.45
C GLU A 15 2.94 -1.22 7.63
N THR A 16 3.08 -2.54 7.84
CA THR A 16 2.28 -3.55 7.15
C THR A 16 0.83 -3.54 7.61
N ILE A 17 0.57 -3.34 8.90
CA ILE A 17 -0.80 -3.19 9.43
C ILE A 17 -1.47 -1.96 8.80
N VAL A 18 -0.77 -0.83 8.72
CA VAL A 18 -1.29 0.37 8.06
C VAL A 18 -1.58 0.10 6.58
N ALA A 19 -0.67 -0.55 5.85
CA ALA A 19 -0.91 -0.91 4.45
C ALA A 19 -2.13 -1.82 4.27
N PHE A 20 -2.32 -2.79 5.17
CA PHE A 20 -3.48 -3.68 5.16
C PHE A 20 -4.77 -2.92 5.48
N TYR A 21 -4.75 -2.02 6.47
CA TYR A 21 -5.87 -1.16 6.79
C TYR A 21 -6.28 -0.29 5.59
N VAL A 22 -5.32 0.39 4.95
CA VAL A 22 -5.59 1.23 3.77
C VAL A 22 -6.20 0.39 2.63
N TYR A 23 -5.66 -0.81 2.38
CA TYR A 23 -6.24 -1.75 1.42
C TYR A 23 -7.71 -2.10 1.72
N CYS A 24 -8.09 -2.23 3.00
CA CYS A 24 -9.47 -2.56 3.39
C CYS A 24 -10.45 -1.39 3.20
N ILE A 25 -9.99 -0.15 3.35
CA ILE A 25 -10.88 1.04 3.35
C ILE A 25 -11.02 1.70 1.97
N ILE A 26 -10.10 1.43 1.03
CA ILE A 26 -10.20 1.97 -0.33
C ILE A 26 -10.69 0.88 -1.30
N PRO A 27 -11.57 1.21 -2.26
CA PRO A 27 -11.86 0.30 -3.36
C PRO A 27 -10.57 -0.01 -4.13
N PHE A 28 -10.23 -1.28 -4.35
CA PHE A 28 -8.97 -1.69 -4.98
C PHE A 28 -8.75 -1.03 -6.36
N ALA A 29 -9.81 -0.89 -7.16
CA ALA A 29 -9.76 -0.20 -8.46
C ALA A 29 -9.34 1.28 -8.38
N SER A 30 -9.50 1.91 -7.21
CA SER A 30 -9.10 3.29 -6.94
C SER A 30 -7.72 3.43 -6.27
N SER A 31 -7.03 2.31 -6.04
CA SER A 31 -5.69 2.29 -5.45
C SER A 31 -4.70 2.91 -6.44
N SER A 32 -4.19 4.08 -6.11
CA SER A 32 -3.18 4.81 -6.87
C SER A 32 -2.25 5.56 -5.94
N LYS A 33 -1.01 5.77 -6.37
CA LYS A 33 -0.06 6.69 -5.69
C LYS A 33 -0.56 8.14 -5.58
N THR A 34 -1.60 8.51 -6.34
CA THR A 34 -2.26 9.82 -6.31
C THR A 34 -3.53 9.85 -5.47
N ASN A 35 -3.96 8.71 -4.89
CA ASN A 35 -5.14 8.68 -4.04
C ASN A 35 -4.84 9.42 -2.72
N PRO A 36 -5.65 10.41 -2.31
CA PRO A 36 -5.39 11.21 -1.10
C PRO A 36 -5.19 10.36 0.16
N ILE A 37 -5.97 9.30 0.36
CA ILE A 37 -5.84 8.40 1.51
C ILE A 37 -4.48 7.70 1.48
N ILE A 38 -4.03 7.23 0.32
CA ILE A 38 -2.70 6.62 0.19
C ILE A 38 -1.60 7.64 0.49
N ILE A 39 -1.76 8.89 0.03
CA ILE A 39 -0.78 9.95 0.31
C ILE A 39 -0.68 10.21 1.82
N ASP A 40 -1.81 10.39 2.49
CA ASP A 40 -1.88 10.71 3.91
C ASP A 40 -1.25 9.61 4.77
N TYR A 41 -1.66 8.35 4.55
CA TYR A 41 -1.13 7.22 5.31
C TYR A 41 0.33 6.91 4.97
N ALA A 42 0.77 7.10 3.73
CA ALA A 42 2.17 6.93 3.37
C ALA A 42 3.06 7.93 4.12
N ASN A 43 2.64 9.20 4.17
CA ASN A 43 3.34 10.24 4.92
C ASN A 43 3.36 9.92 6.42
N MET A 44 2.24 9.44 6.98
CA MET A 44 2.14 9.06 8.40
C MET A 44 3.15 7.98 8.82
N ILE A 45 3.44 7.01 7.94
CA ILE A 45 4.40 5.92 8.23
C ILE A 45 5.80 6.16 7.65
N GLY A 46 6.08 7.36 7.12
CA GLY A 46 7.39 7.69 6.54
C GLY A 46 7.76 6.86 5.31
N ARG A 47 6.79 6.59 4.44
CA ARG A 47 6.93 5.90 3.14
C ARG A 47 6.49 6.82 2.00
N SER A 48 6.91 6.51 0.77
CA SER A 48 6.37 7.21 -0.39
C SER A 48 4.98 6.67 -0.76
N PRO A 49 4.08 7.49 -1.33
CA PRO A 49 2.78 7.02 -1.82
C PRO A 49 2.89 5.87 -2.82
N SER A 50 3.91 5.89 -3.68
CA SER A 50 4.22 4.80 -4.61
C SER A 50 4.58 3.49 -3.90
N ALA A 51 5.38 3.55 -2.83
CA ALA A 51 5.74 2.36 -2.05
C ALA A 51 4.53 1.76 -1.33
N LEU A 52 3.68 2.61 -0.73
CA LEU A 52 2.45 2.15 -0.10
C LEU A 52 1.49 1.53 -1.12
N ASN A 53 1.26 2.19 -2.26
CA ASN A 53 0.41 1.65 -3.33
C ASN A 53 0.93 0.30 -3.86
N MET A 54 2.25 0.14 -4.00
CA MET A 54 2.85 -1.14 -4.40
C MET A 54 2.61 -2.23 -3.35
N LYS A 55 2.74 -1.91 -2.05
CA LYS A 55 2.46 -2.85 -0.95
C LYS A 55 0.99 -3.27 -0.92
N ILE A 56 0.07 -2.33 -1.11
CA ILE A 56 -1.37 -2.60 -1.25
C ILE A 56 -1.64 -3.54 -2.43
N GLY A 57 -0.99 -3.31 -3.59
CA GLY A 57 -1.07 -4.23 -4.73
C GLY A 57 -0.59 -5.65 -4.41
N ASN A 58 0.49 -5.78 -3.64
CA ASN A 58 0.98 -7.09 -3.18
C ASN A 58 -0.01 -7.78 -2.24
N ILE A 59 -0.66 -7.04 -1.34
CA ILE A 59 -1.72 -7.56 -0.46
C ILE A 59 -2.91 -8.04 -1.30
N GLY A 60 -3.38 -7.22 -2.25
CA GLY A 60 -4.51 -7.58 -3.12
C GLY A 60 -4.27 -8.85 -3.95
N ARG A 61 -3.03 -9.19 -4.31
CA ARG A 61 -2.70 -10.46 -5.00
C ARG A 61 -2.99 -11.71 -4.14
N LEU A 62 -3.09 -11.56 -2.83
CA LEU A 62 -3.42 -12.64 -1.89
C LEU A 62 -4.92 -12.76 -1.65
N ASP A 63 -5.73 -11.78 -2.05
CA ASP A 63 -7.19 -11.82 -1.91
C ASP A 63 -7.84 -12.64 -3.05
N SER A 64 -8.38 -13.81 -2.69
CA SER A 64 -9.11 -14.68 -3.61
C SER A 64 -10.45 -14.09 -4.07
N GLU A 65 -11.12 -13.30 -3.24
CA GLU A 65 -12.39 -12.66 -3.60
C GLU A 65 -12.18 -11.52 -4.60
N LEU A 66 -11.12 -10.72 -4.42
CA LEU A 66 -10.72 -9.74 -5.43
C LEU A 66 -10.42 -10.39 -6.78
N LYS A 67 -9.74 -11.54 -6.81
CA LYS A 67 -9.49 -12.29 -8.05
C LYS A 67 -10.78 -12.72 -8.74
N LYS A 68 -11.75 -13.24 -7.99
CA LYS A 68 -13.07 -13.61 -8.52
C LYS A 68 -13.77 -12.40 -9.15
N ARG A 69 -13.78 -11.25 -8.46
CA ARG A 69 -14.42 -10.02 -8.96
C ARG A 69 -13.82 -9.51 -10.27
N ILE A 70 -12.50 -9.64 -10.47
CA ILE A 70 -11.81 -9.22 -11.70
C ILE A 70 -12.11 -10.18 -12.87
N LEU A 71 -12.25 -11.49 -12.62
CA LEU A 71 -12.51 -12.49 -13.66
C LEU A 71 -13.96 -12.55 -14.15
N HIS A 72 -14.89 -11.94 -13.41
CA HIS A 72 -16.32 -11.89 -13.75
C HIS A 72 -16.77 -10.50 -14.27
N GLY A 73 -15.84 -9.60 -14.59
CA GLY A 73 -16.09 -8.26 -15.12
C GLY A 73 -15.91 -8.15 -16.63
#